data_AF-A0A844WM29-F1
#
_entry.id   AF-A0A844WM29-F1
#
_cell.length_a   1.000
_cell.length_b   1.000
_cell.length_c   1.000
_cell.angle_alpha   90.00
_cell.angle_beta   90.00
_cell.angle_gamma   90.00
#
_symmetry.space_group_name_H-M   'P 1'
#
loop_
_entity.id
_entity.type
_entity.pdbx_description
1 polymer ?
#
loop_
_entity_poly.entity_id
_entity_poly.type
_entity_poly.pdbx_seq_one_letter_code
_entity_poly.pdbx_strand_id
1 'polypeptide(L)'
;MLLPYSLKSQALSAQTSWGIHGSEPYLTFDGGLTKATNVDELLFIILPDGTKLTPSINTSSGANPIRLSNIRNMLGDIGMVVPLSKNLVNLNDFIIPSNWGKRR
;
A
#
# COMPACT_ATOMS: atom_id res chain seq x y z
N MET A 1 5.71 -70.48 4.57
CA MET A 1 6.46 -69.51 3.73
C MET A 1 5.70 -68.20 3.74
N LEU A 2 6.28 -67.12 4.27
CA LEU A 2 5.67 -65.79 4.31
C LEU A 2 6.32 -64.95 3.19
N LEU A 3 5.51 -64.43 2.27
CA LEU A 3 6.00 -63.61 1.15
C LEU A 3 6.15 -62.16 1.62
N PRO A 4 7.33 -61.51 1.51
CA PRO A 4 7.43 -60.08 1.74
C PRO A 4 6.78 -59.36 0.56
N TYR A 5 5.70 -58.60 0.82
CA TYR A 5 5.11 -57.70 -0.17
C TYR A 5 5.60 -56.27 0.11
N SER A 6 5.98 -55.56 -0.96
CA SER A 6 6.42 -54.16 -0.87
C SER A 6 5.19 -53.25 -1.00
N LEU A 7 4.98 -52.38 -0.01
CA LEU A 7 4.05 -51.25 -0.10
C LEU A 7 4.72 -50.18 -0.97
N LYS A 8 4.41 -50.15 -2.27
CA LYS A 8 4.92 -49.11 -3.16
C LYS A 8 4.28 -47.77 -2.79
N SER A 9 5.10 -46.81 -2.35
CA SER A 9 4.72 -45.40 -2.23
C SER A 9 4.43 -44.85 -3.63
N GLN A 10 3.22 -44.35 -3.85
CA GLN A 10 2.84 -43.66 -5.09
C GLN A 10 2.94 -42.16 -4.83
N ALA A 11 3.87 -41.48 -5.49
CA ALA A 11 3.93 -40.02 -5.50
C ALA A 11 3.06 -39.49 -6.65
N LEU A 12 2.14 -38.57 -6.34
CA LEU A 12 1.33 -37.88 -7.34
C LEU A 12 2.13 -36.69 -7.89
N SER A 13 2.53 -36.77 -9.15
CA SER A 13 3.14 -35.64 -9.86
C SER A 13 2.07 -34.85 -10.58
N ALA A 14 2.07 -33.53 -10.41
CA ALA A 14 1.25 -32.61 -11.20
C ALA A 14 2.13 -31.98 -12.29
N GLN A 15 1.67 -32.01 -13.54
CA GLN A 15 2.29 -31.33 -14.67
C GLN A 15 1.35 -30.24 -15.16
N THR A 16 1.82 -29.01 -15.22
CA THR A 16 1.07 -27.90 -15.81
C THR A 16 1.42 -27.79 -17.30
N SER A 17 0.42 -27.53 -18.15
CA SER A 17 0.63 -27.35 -19.59
C SER A 17 1.39 -26.07 -19.95
N TRP A 18 1.61 -25.19 -18.96
CA TRP A 18 2.27 -23.90 -19.07
C TRP A 18 3.18 -23.68 -17.85
N GLY A 19 4.21 -22.84 -17.97
CA GLY A 19 5.02 -22.43 -16.83
C GLY A 19 4.17 -21.82 -15.72
N ILE A 20 4.62 -21.91 -14.47
CA ILE A 20 3.96 -21.20 -13.37
C ILE A 20 4.18 -19.70 -13.59
N HIS A 21 3.14 -19.00 -14.03
CA HIS A 21 3.17 -17.56 -14.33
C HIS A 21 2.95 -16.68 -13.09
N GLY A 22 3.28 -17.17 -11.90
CA GLY A 22 3.20 -16.38 -10.67
C GLY A 22 4.37 -15.40 -10.61
N SER A 23 4.10 -14.11 -10.80
CA SER A 23 5.03 -13.07 -10.34
C SER A 23 4.90 -12.92 -8.82
N GLU A 24 5.97 -12.48 -8.16
CA GLU A 24 5.90 -12.07 -6.76
C GLU A 24 4.78 -11.04 -6.59
N PRO A 25 4.01 -11.07 -5.49
CA PRO A 25 2.98 -10.07 -5.26
C PRO A 25 3.60 -8.68 -5.16
N TYR A 26 2.99 -7.69 -5.80
CA TYR A 26 3.41 -6.29 -5.74
C TYR A 26 2.23 -5.37 -5.47
N LEU A 27 2.49 -4.29 -4.74
CA LEU A 27 1.51 -3.22 -4.52
C LEU A 27 1.26 -2.50 -5.85
N THR A 28 -0.01 -2.26 -6.16
CA THR A 28 -0.42 -1.39 -7.27
C THR A 28 -1.52 -0.47 -6.78
N PHE A 29 -1.60 0.71 -7.37
CA PHE A 29 -2.66 1.68 -7.09
C PHE A 29 -3.65 1.79 -8.25
N ASP A 30 -3.35 1.14 -9.38
CA ASP A 30 -4.08 1.21 -10.65
C ASP A 30 -4.67 -0.15 -11.09
N GLY A 31 -4.87 -1.06 -10.13
CA GLY A 31 -5.51 -2.36 -10.39
C GLY A 31 -4.62 -3.41 -11.06
N GLY A 32 -3.31 -3.33 -10.86
CA GLY A 32 -2.35 -4.35 -11.34
C GLY A 32 -1.54 -3.95 -12.56
N LEU A 33 -1.73 -2.75 -13.11
CA LEU A 33 -1.05 -2.30 -14.34
C LEU A 33 0.40 -1.90 -14.06
N THR A 34 0.63 -1.15 -12.97
CA THR A 34 1.95 -0.61 -12.65
C THR A 34 2.35 -0.98 -11.22
N LYS A 35 3.50 -1.63 -11.08
CA LYS A 35 4.12 -1.86 -9.78
C LYS A 35 4.44 -0.53 -9.10
N ALA A 36 3.92 -0.34 -7.89
CA ALA A 36 4.30 0.78 -7.04
C ALA A 36 5.80 0.69 -6.70
N THR A 37 6.52 1.78 -6.98
CA THR A 37 7.96 1.91 -6.69
C THR A 37 8.24 2.91 -5.58
N ASN A 38 7.22 3.68 -5.17
CA ASN A 38 7.24 4.61 -4.05
C ASN A 38 5.89 4.57 -3.33
N VAL A 39 5.76 5.38 -2.29
CA VAL A 39 4.57 5.45 -1.43
C VAL A 39 3.81 6.77 -1.61
N ASP A 40 4.10 7.58 -2.63
CA ASP A 40 3.50 8.92 -2.78
C ASP A 40 1.99 8.89 -3.05
N GLU A 41 1.50 7.79 -3.64
CA GLU A 41 0.08 7.54 -3.85
C GLU A 41 -0.63 7.08 -2.56
N LEU A 42 0.12 6.60 -1.57
CA LEU A 42 -0.41 6.11 -0.29
C LEU A 42 -0.25 7.14 0.84
N LEU A 43 0.93 7.77 0.93
CA LEU A 43 1.31 8.68 1.98
C LEU A 43 1.44 10.08 1.40
N PHE A 44 0.54 10.95 1.82
CA PHE A 44 0.63 12.38 1.54
C PHE A 44 -0.18 13.15 2.58
N ILE A 45 0.09 14.45 2.65
CA ILE A 45 -0.75 15.41 3.35
C ILE A 45 -1.29 16.45 2.36
N ILE A 46 -2.48 16.97 2.63
CA ILE A 46 -3.07 18.09 1.90
C ILE A 46 -3.16 19.26 2.86
N LEU A 47 -2.46 20.34 2.54
CA LEU A 47 -2.53 21.57 3.33
C LEU A 47 -3.88 22.28 3.09
N PRO A 48 -4.29 23.19 3.99
CA PRO A 48 -5.57 23.90 3.85
C PRO A 48 -5.72 24.74 2.56
N ASP A 49 -4.61 25.09 1.91
CA ASP A 49 -4.60 25.78 0.61
C ASP A 49 -4.68 24.82 -0.60
N GLY A 50 -4.83 23.51 -0.35
CA GLY A 50 -4.90 22.47 -1.37
C GLY A 50 -3.56 21.90 -1.80
N THR A 51 -2.44 22.41 -1.27
CA THR A 51 -1.11 21.90 -1.61
C THR A 51 -0.97 20.44 -1.15
N LYS A 52 -0.75 19.52 -2.09
CA LYS A 52 -0.42 18.11 -1.81
C LYS A 52 1.09 17.97 -1.59
N LEU A 53 1.49 17.49 -0.42
CA LEU A 53 2.88 17.15 -0.11
C LEU A 53 3.04 15.64 0.03
N THR A 54 3.95 15.06 -0.74
CA THR A 54 4.32 13.65 -0.70
C THR A 54 5.72 13.50 -0.08
N PRO A 55 6.09 12.29 0.39
CA PRO A 55 7.45 12.02 0.86
C PRO A 55 8.54 12.41 -0.14
N SER A 56 8.33 12.18 -1.43
CA SER A 56 9.33 12.48 -2.47
C SER A 56 9.59 13.97 -2.71
N ILE A 57 8.61 14.84 -2.41
CA ILE A 57 8.72 16.29 -2.66
C ILE A 57 8.81 17.11 -1.36
N ASN A 58 8.75 16.45 -0.20
CA ASN A 58 8.84 17.13 1.08
C ASN A 58 10.28 17.60 1.37
N THR A 59 10.49 18.92 1.34
CA THR A 59 11.78 19.56 1.66
C THR A 59 11.86 20.06 3.11
N SER A 60 10.90 19.66 3.95
CA SER A 60 10.84 20.16 5.32
C SER A 60 12.02 19.67 6.16
N SER A 61 12.49 20.53 7.07
CA SER A 61 13.49 20.20 8.09
C SER A 61 13.21 20.99 9.36
N GLY A 62 13.98 20.77 10.43
CA GLY A 62 13.87 21.57 11.65
C GLY A 62 14.08 23.07 11.40
N ALA A 63 14.93 23.44 10.44
CA ALA A 63 15.17 24.82 10.05
C ALA A 63 14.19 25.32 8.96
N ASN A 64 13.62 24.41 8.17
CA ASN A 64 12.64 24.70 7.12
C ASN A 64 11.32 23.94 7.39
N PRO A 65 10.53 24.34 8.40
CA PRO A 65 9.30 23.63 8.70
C PRO A 65 8.23 23.86 7.62
N ILE A 66 7.27 22.94 7.52
CA ILE A 66 6.05 23.17 6.72
C ILE A 66 5.26 24.30 7.39
N ARG A 67 5.03 25.39 6.67
CA ARG A 67 4.30 26.56 7.17
C ARG A 67 2.87 26.55 6.66
N LEU A 68 1.93 26.83 7.55
CA LEU A 68 0.53 27.04 7.19
C LEU A 68 0.31 28.52 6.86
N SER A 69 -0.34 28.79 5.73
CA SER A 69 -0.51 30.13 5.16
C SER A 69 -1.41 31.06 5.99
N ASN A 70 -2.21 30.51 6.92
CA ASN A 70 -3.13 31.27 7.77
C ASN A 70 -2.96 30.88 9.24
N ILE A 71 -2.90 31.87 10.14
CA ILE A 71 -2.68 31.70 11.58
C ILE A 71 -3.81 30.94 12.29
N ARG A 72 -5.00 30.90 11.68
CA ARG A 72 -6.16 30.14 12.19
C ARG A 72 -6.13 28.67 11.79
N ASN A 73 -5.28 28.29 10.83
CA ASN A 73 -5.18 26.90 10.41
C ASN A 73 -4.55 26.07 11.53
N MET A 74 -5.15 24.92 11.79
CA MET A 74 -4.72 23.97 12.79
C MET A 74 -4.22 22.70 12.13
N LEU A 75 -3.58 21.85 12.93
CA LEU A 75 -3.16 20.52 12.48
C LEU A 75 -4.36 19.67 12.00
N GLY A 76 -5.55 19.89 12.58
CA GLY A 76 -6.81 19.25 12.17
C GLY A 76 -7.34 19.68 10.79
N ASP A 77 -6.84 20.80 10.24
CA ASP A 77 -7.21 21.25 8.90
C ASP A 77 -6.32 20.62 7.81
N ILE A 78 -5.29 19.87 8.20
CA ILE A 78 -4.44 19.12 7.28
C ILE A 78 -5.13 17.79 6.95
N GLY A 79 -5.39 17.57 5.66
CA GLY A 79 -5.86 16.27 5.18
C GLY A 79 -4.74 15.25 5.31
N MET A 80 -4.94 14.23 6.15
CA MET A 80 -3.96 13.17 6.39
C MET A 80 -4.58 11.80 6.12
N VAL A 81 -3.80 10.91 5.49
CA VAL A 81 -4.20 9.51 5.28
C VAL A 81 -4.13 8.73 6.60
N VAL A 82 -3.12 9.03 7.41
CA VAL A 82 -2.96 8.49 8.76
C VAL A 82 -3.71 9.40 9.75
N PRO A 83 -4.62 8.87 10.58
CA PRO A 83 -5.32 9.66 11.58
C PRO A 83 -4.35 10.37 12.53
N LEU A 84 -4.66 11.61 12.86
CA LEU A 84 -3.89 12.51 13.73
C LEU A 84 -3.47 11.92 15.08
N SER A 85 -4.29 11.07 15.66
CA SER A 85 -4.03 10.44 16.96
C SER A 85 -3.22 9.15 16.86
N LYS A 86 -2.73 8.78 15.67
CA LYS A 86 -2.04 7.51 15.42
C LYS A 86 -0.73 7.73 14.68
N ASN A 87 0.27 6.97 15.09
CA ASN A 87 1.56 6.89 14.39
C ASN A 87 1.67 5.65 13.49
N LEU A 88 0.70 4.73 13.58
CA LEU A 88 0.68 3.48 12.84
C LEU A 88 -0.76 3.11 12.51
N VAL A 89 -0.95 2.62 11.28
CA VAL A 89 -2.24 2.15 10.74
C VAL A 89 -1.97 0.84 10.00
N ASN A 90 -2.92 -0.09 10.03
CA ASN A 90 -2.75 -1.34 9.28
C ASN A 90 -2.96 -1.05 7.80
N LEU A 91 -2.10 -1.59 6.91
CA LEU A 91 -2.27 -1.41 5.47
C LEU A 91 -3.64 -1.95 5.00
N ASN A 92 -4.16 -3.00 5.64
CA ASN A 92 -5.48 -3.54 5.36
C ASN A 92 -6.62 -2.54 5.59
N ASP A 93 -6.42 -1.54 6.45
CA ASP A 93 -7.41 -0.49 6.69
C ASP A 93 -7.58 0.42 5.46
N PHE A 94 -6.64 0.40 4.51
CA PHE A 94 -6.71 1.10 3.22
C PHE A 94 -7.20 0.23 2.06
N ILE A 95 -7.33 -1.09 2.22
CA ILE A 95 -7.61 -2.05 1.13
C ILE A 95 -9.13 -2.30 0.93
N ILE A 96 -9.97 -2.02 1.92
CA ILE A 96 -11.46 -2.09 1.83
C ILE A 96 -11.95 -0.89 1.01
N PRO A 97 -12.89 -1.03 0.03
CA PRO A 97 -13.09 -0.11 -1.08
C PRO A 97 -13.14 1.31 -0.55
N SER A 98 -11.99 1.92 -0.73
CA SER A 98 -11.74 3.23 -0.27
C SER A 98 -12.76 4.09 -1.05
N ASN A 99 -13.41 5.04 -0.39
CA ASN A 99 -14.38 5.98 -0.98
C ASN A 99 -13.76 6.93 -2.04
N TRP A 100 -12.71 6.48 -2.72
CA TRP A 100 -11.92 7.22 -3.69
C TRP A 100 -12.63 7.11 -5.03
N GLY A 101 -13.10 8.26 -5.54
CA GLY A 101 -13.72 8.33 -6.86
C GLY A 101 -15.25 8.51 -6.90
N LYS A 102 -15.92 8.87 -5.79
CA LYS A 102 -17.25 9.51 -5.93
C LYS A 102 -17.09 10.92 -6.47
N ARG A 103 -16.94 11.03 -7.79
CA ARG A 103 -17.22 12.26 -8.53
C ARG A 103 -18.68 12.62 -8.27
N ARG A 104 -18.91 13.81 -7.71
CA ARG A 104 -20.19 14.51 -7.90
C ARG A 104 -20.22 15.08 -9.31
#